data_AF-A0A8B6C5E1-F1
#
_entry.id   AF-A0A8B6C5E1-F1
#
_cell.length_a   1.000
_cell.length_b   1.000
_cell.length_c   1.000
_cell.angle_alpha   90.00
_cell.angle_beta   90.00
_cell.angle_gamma   90.00
#
_symmetry.space_group_name_H-M   'P 1'
#
loop_
_entity.id
_entity.type
_entity.pdbx_description
1 polymer ?
#
loop_
_entity_poly.entity_id
_entity_poly.type
_entity_poly.pdbx_seq_one_letter_code
_entity_poly.pdbx_strand_id
1 'polypeptide(L)'
;MPFLKDGEIRRRAGRSKEILEMNNNKLNTTLPDENEEMVIDTEESTDGITWKDGRRIVELFSLAKALNSCQNVNCTAQLNLLNVEKEKLQGFGSYLTIRCLNCNMLNNILTNKTHYGTKGPAIFDINTKAAIGMIEAGIGPRQLNKFVTALGIPGATAKTLKKREREIQKPLSEIAKTSCVNALQEEIEKTREQLNVETTNGTDIPKLTAKYDMCWQKRGSGRSYSSHSGVGSVIGQNTGKVLNFKVCSDHCRICLKASQLGKEPENHECQKNWNKSPKAMEAHTGAELLKILEDIGEHK
;
A
#
# COMPACT_ATOMS: atom_id res chain seq x y z
N MET A 1 41.12 30.81 -27.73
CA MET A 1 39.69 31.10 -27.46
C MET A 1 39.21 32.12 -28.49
N PRO A 2 38.31 31.77 -29.42
CA PRO A 2 37.66 32.77 -30.25
C PRO A 2 36.44 33.34 -29.52
N PHE A 3 36.41 34.66 -29.35
CA PHE A 3 35.28 35.40 -28.80
C PHE A 3 34.09 35.34 -29.79
N LEU A 4 32.91 34.99 -29.28
CA LEU A 4 31.64 35.00 -30.03
C LEU A 4 31.27 36.44 -30.41
N LYS A 5 30.79 36.65 -31.65
CA LYS A 5 30.46 37.96 -32.22
C LYS A 5 29.16 38.53 -31.62
N ASP A 6 29.12 39.85 -31.44
CA ASP A 6 28.04 40.64 -30.80
C ASP A 6 26.60 40.37 -31.30
N GLY A 7 26.44 39.84 -32.52
CA GLY A 7 25.14 39.48 -33.08
C GLY A 7 24.43 38.31 -32.40
N GLU A 8 25.16 37.36 -31.80
CA GLU A 8 24.57 36.23 -31.07
C GLU A 8 24.19 36.58 -29.63
N ILE A 9 24.88 37.55 -29.02
CA ILE A 9 24.57 38.08 -27.69
C ILE A 9 23.21 38.79 -27.70
N ARG A 10 22.93 39.59 -28.75
CA ARG A 10 21.65 40.30 -28.89
C ARG A 10 20.44 39.38 -29.08
N ARG A 11 20.59 38.24 -29.79
CA ARG A 11 19.49 37.25 -29.93
C ARG A 11 19.19 36.49 -28.64
N ARG A 12 20.20 36.25 -27.78
CA ARG A 12 19.99 35.65 -26.46
C ARG A 12 19.32 36.61 -25.48
N ALA A 13 19.66 37.89 -25.51
CA ALA A 13 19.06 38.90 -24.62
C ALA A 13 17.56 39.15 -24.92
N GLY A 14 17.15 39.11 -26.19
CA GLY A 14 15.72 39.21 -26.58
C GLY A 14 14.89 38.02 -26.08
N ARG A 15 15.40 36.80 -26.24
CA ARG A 15 14.75 35.57 -25.72
C ARG A 15 14.66 35.54 -24.20
N SER A 16 15.63 36.10 -23.48
CA SER A 16 15.58 36.21 -22.02
C SER A 16 14.52 37.19 -21.53
N LYS A 17 14.25 38.29 -22.26
CA LYS A 17 13.15 39.22 -21.93
C LYS A 17 11.77 38.62 -22.17
N GLU A 18 11.57 37.90 -23.30
CA GLU A 18 10.30 37.19 -23.55
C GLU A 18 10.04 36.07 -22.54
N ILE A 19 11.08 35.34 -22.11
CA ILE A 19 10.96 34.31 -21.04
C ILE A 19 10.69 34.95 -19.66
N LEU A 20 11.26 36.13 -19.38
CA LEU A 20 10.99 36.87 -18.14
C LEU A 20 9.57 37.45 -18.11
N GLU A 21 9.05 37.97 -19.23
CA GLU A 21 7.65 38.43 -19.34
C GLU A 21 6.65 37.27 -19.30
N MET A 22 6.95 36.12 -19.93
CA MET A 22 6.14 34.90 -19.80
C MET A 22 6.15 34.33 -18.38
N ASN A 23 7.23 34.54 -17.60
CA ASN A 23 7.30 34.12 -16.20
C ASN A 23 6.59 35.10 -15.27
N ASN A 24 6.67 36.41 -15.50
CA ASN A 24 5.96 37.41 -14.69
C ASN A 24 4.43 37.34 -14.88
N ASN A 25 3.93 37.04 -16.08
CA ASN A 25 2.50 36.79 -16.29
C ASN A 25 2.00 35.44 -15.74
N LYS A 26 2.91 34.52 -15.37
CA LYS A 26 2.58 33.29 -14.62
C LYS A 26 2.66 33.45 -13.09
N LEU A 27 3.19 34.57 -12.60
CA LEU A 27 3.35 34.86 -11.17
C LEU A 27 2.15 35.59 -10.54
N ASN A 28 1.15 35.98 -11.33
CA ASN A 28 -0.10 36.59 -10.84
C ASN A 28 -1.33 35.67 -10.90
N THR A 29 -1.13 34.37 -11.14
CA THR A 29 -2.13 33.36 -10.76
C THR A 29 -1.71 32.78 -9.43
N THR A 30 -2.38 33.19 -8.35
CA THR A 30 -2.38 32.46 -7.08
C THR A 30 -2.60 30.98 -7.37
N LEU A 31 -1.53 30.19 -7.25
CA LEU A 31 -1.61 28.74 -7.28
C LEU A 31 -2.50 28.33 -6.12
N PRO A 32 -3.56 27.53 -6.33
CA PRO A 32 -4.32 26.99 -5.23
C PRO A 32 -3.38 26.16 -4.35
N ASP A 33 -3.47 26.41 -3.06
CA ASP A 33 -2.82 25.64 -1.99
C ASP A 33 -3.09 24.14 -2.23
N GLU A 34 -2.07 23.28 -2.21
CA GLU A 34 -2.20 21.82 -2.43
C GLU A 34 -2.94 21.10 -1.27
N ASN A 35 -3.78 21.83 -0.53
CA ASN A 35 -4.66 21.33 0.53
C ASN A 35 -6.08 20.98 0.04
N GLU A 36 -6.37 21.08 -1.26
CA GLU A 36 -7.58 20.49 -1.83
C GLU A 36 -7.26 19.13 -2.49
N GLU A 37 -7.13 18.08 -1.67
CA GLU A 37 -7.80 16.84 -2.09
C GLU A 37 -9.29 17.17 -2.17
N MET A 38 -9.76 17.61 -3.34
CA MET A 38 -11.14 17.41 -3.72
C MET A 38 -11.37 15.90 -3.76
N VAL A 39 -11.72 15.36 -2.58
CA VAL A 39 -12.44 14.10 -2.47
C VAL A 39 -13.84 14.39 -3.00
N ILE A 40 -13.94 14.43 -4.32
CA ILE A 40 -15.16 14.01 -4.98
C ILE A 40 -15.07 12.48 -4.94
N ASP A 41 -15.37 11.90 -3.78
CA ASP A 41 -15.92 10.55 -3.71
C ASP A 41 -17.35 10.67 -4.31
N THR A 42 -17.44 10.97 -5.61
CA THR A 42 -18.57 10.44 -6.36
C THR A 42 -18.34 8.95 -6.31
N GLU A 43 -19.23 8.25 -5.61
CA GLU A 43 -19.62 6.93 -6.06
C GLU A 43 -19.75 7.04 -7.58
N GLU A 44 -18.75 6.59 -8.33
CA GLU A 44 -18.96 6.24 -9.73
C GLU A 44 -19.97 5.12 -9.61
N SER A 45 -21.25 5.50 -9.66
CA SER A 45 -22.32 4.55 -9.72
C SER A 45 -22.03 3.74 -10.97
N THR A 46 -21.94 2.44 -10.80
CA THR A 46 -21.98 1.49 -11.91
C THR A 46 -23.38 1.46 -12.53
N ASP A 47 -24.06 2.61 -12.59
CA ASP A 47 -25.40 2.79 -13.14
C ASP A 47 -25.28 2.61 -14.66
N GLY A 48 -25.29 1.34 -15.09
CA GLY A 48 -25.28 0.96 -16.49
C GLY A 48 -24.57 -0.37 -16.80
N ILE A 49 -23.68 -0.86 -15.92
CA ILE A 49 -23.02 -2.15 -16.13
C ILE A 49 -23.88 -3.23 -15.47
N THR A 50 -24.53 -4.05 -16.27
CA THR A 50 -25.24 -5.22 -15.76
C THR A 50 -24.27 -6.39 -15.57
N TRP A 51 -24.75 -7.48 -14.94
CA TRP A 51 -23.98 -8.72 -14.85
C TRP A 51 -23.62 -9.30 -16.23
N LYS A 52 -24.36 -8.90 -17.28
CA LYS A 52 -24.15 -9.33 -18.67
C LYS A 52 -23.01 -8.58 -19.34
N ASP A 53 -22.54 -7.48 -18.73
CA ASP A 53 -21.56 -6.58 -19.29
C ASP A 53 -20.21 -6.66 -18.55
N GLY A 54 -19.14 -6.64 -19.33
CA GLY A 54 -17.78 -6.68 -18.83
C GLY A 54 -17.35 -8.05 -18.30
N ARG A 55 -16.36 -8.04 -17.41
CA ARG A 55 -15.73 -9.24 -16.84
C ARG A 55 -15.80 -9.19 -15.32
N ARG A 56 -15.74 -10.35 -14.68
CA ARG A 56 -15.70 -10.50 -13.21
C ARG A 56 -14.53 -11.40 -12.82
N ILE A 57 -13.93 -11.12 -11.68
CA ILE A 57 -12.88 -11.97 -11.11
C ILE A 57 -13.55 -12.95 -10.15
N VAL A 58 -13.58 -14.23 -10.54
CA VAL A 58 -14.29 -15.26 -9.78
C VAL A 58 -13.32 -16.34 -9.29
N GLU A 59 -13.63 -16.95 -8.15
CA GLU A 59 -12.97 -18.18 -7.74
C GLU A 59 -13.73 -19.36 -8.31
N LEU A 60 -13.21 -19.97 -9.38
CA LEU A 60 -13.90 -20.97 -10.20
C LEU A 60 -14.56 -22.08 -9.38
N PHE A 61 -13.83 -22.69 -8.44
CA PHE A 61 -14.35 -23.78 -7.63
C PHE A 61 -15.47 -23.32 -6.67
N SER A 62 -15.31 -22.16 -6.03
CA SER A 62 -16.33 -21.60 -5.14
C SER A 62 -17.60 -21.24 -5.91
N LEU A 63 -17.47 -20.67 -7.11
CA LEU A 63 -18.60 -20.37 -7.97
C LEU A 63 -19.31 -21.65 -8.45
N ALA A 64 -18.56 -22.64 -8.93
CA ALA A 64 -19.12 -23.92 -9.38
C ALA A 64 -19.89 -24.63 -8.24
N LYS A 65 -19.31 -24.66 -7.03
CA LYS A 65 -19.98 -25.20 -5.85
C LYS A 65 -21.27 -24.46 -5.53
N ALA A 66 -21.26 -23.13 -5.59
CA ALA A 66 -22.43 -22.32 -5.30
C ALA A 66 -23.54 -22.47 -6.35
N LEU A 67 -23.19 -22.78 -7.60
CA LEU A 67 -24.14 -23.08 -8.68
C LEU A 67 -24.70 -24.52 -8.63
N ASN A 68 -24.05 -25.43 -7.90
CA ASN A 68 -24.37 -26.85 -7.97
C ASN A 68 -25.71 -27.24 -7.33
N SER A 69 -26.26 -26.42 -6.44
CA SER A 69 -27.51 -26.75 -5.75
C SER A 69 -28.31 -25.51 -5.39
N CYS A 70 -29.61 -25.56 -5.68
CA CYS A 70 -30.56 -24.59 -5.13
C CYS A 70 -30.55 -24.58 -3.59
N GLN A 71 -30.71 -23.40 -3.00
CA GLN A 71 -30.82 -23.20 -1.55
C GLN A 71 -32.14 -23.75 -0.96
N ASN A 72 -33.13 -24.06 -1.82
CA ASN A 72 -34.31 -24.79 -1.41
C ASN A 72 -33.96 -26.28 -1.23
N VAL A 73 -34.04 -26.77 0.01
CA VAL A 73 -33.69 -28.16 0.39
C VAL A 73 -34.47 -29.21 -0.41
N ASN A 74 -35.69 -28.87 -0.86
CA ASN A 74 -36.53 -29.77 -1.66
C ASN A 74 -36.27 -29.68 -3.16
N CYS A 75 -35.21 -28.98 -3.58
CA CYS A 75 -34.88 -28.76 -4.99
C CYS A 75 -33.43 -29.17 -5.28
N THR A 76 -33.25 -30.12 -6.21
CA THR A 76 -31.93 -30.63 -6.63
C THR A 76 -31.41 -29.96 -7.90
N ALA A 77 -32.10 -28.92 -8.39
CA ALA A 77 -31.73 -28.24 -9.62
C ALA A 77 -30.42 -27.46 -9.46
N GLN A 78 -29.58 -27.54 -10.49
CA GLN A 78 -28.43 -26.67 -10.65
C GLN A 78 -28.87 -25.27 -11.08
N LEU A 79 -28.13 -24.27 -10.62
CA LEU A 79 -28.35 -22.87 -10.97
C LEU A 79 -27.58 -22.53 -12.24
N ASN A 80 -28.19 -21.73 -13.11
CA ASN A 80 -27.57 -21.26 -14.34
C ASN A 80 -27.33 -19.75 -14.27
N LEU A 81 -26.13 -19.31 -14.63
CA LEU A 81 -25.76 -17.89 -14.65
C LEU A 81 -26.62 -17.07 -15.61
N LEU A 82 -27.21 -17.69 -16.64
CA LEU A 82 -28.17 -17.02 -17.53
C LEU A 82 -29.43 -16.52 -16.80
N ASN A 83 -29.74 -17.07 -15.63
CA ASN A 83 -30.91 -16.74 -14.81
C ASN A 83 -30.57 -15.77 -13.67
N VAL A 84 -29.43 -15.06 -13.75
CA VAL A 84 -29.11 -13.98 -12.82
C VAL A 84 -30.09 -12.83 -13.03
N GLU A 85 -30.82 -12.47 -11.99
CA GLU A 85 -31.74 -11.33 -12.01
C GLU A 85 -31.07 -10.06 -11.51
N LYS A 86 -30.18 -10.20 -10.52
CA LYS A 86 -29.51 -9.07 -9.87
C LYS A 86 -28.07 -9.43 -9.53
N GLU A 87 -27.21 -8.44 -9.64
CA GLU A 87 -25.83 -8.48 -9.15
C GLU A 87 -25.63 -7.32 -8.18
N LYS A 88 -24.95 -7.60 -7.08
CA LYS A 88 -24.42 -6.56 -6.19
C LYS A 88 -22.90 -6.73 -6.09
N LEU A 89 -22.17 -5.74 -6.61
CA LEU A 89 -20.72 -5.68 -6.51
C LEU A 89 -20.26 -5.21 -5.14
N GLN A 90 -19.17 -5.78 -4.66
CA GLN A 90 -18.46 -5.33 -3.47
C GLN A 90 -16.95 -5.43 -3.74
N GLY A 91 -16.39 -4.36 -4.32
CA GLY A 91 -15.04 -4.40 -4.89
C GLY A 91 -15.00 -5.36 -6.08
N PHE A 92 -14.05 -6.29 -6.06
CA PHE A 92 -13.87 -7.28 -7.13
C PHE A 92 -14.73 -8.55 -6.97
N GLY A 93 -15.45 -8.70 -5.86
CA GLY A 93 -16.37 -9.80 -5.62
C GLY A 93 -17.83 -9.40 -5.86
N SER A 94 -18.67 -10.39 -6.17
CA SER A 94 -20.07 -10.18 -6.53
C SER A 94 -20.99 -11.12 -5.76
N TYR A 95 -22.13 -10.57 -5.33
CA TYR A 95 -23.30 -11.33 -4.94
C TYR A 95 -24.21 -11.46 -6.17
N LEU A 96 -24.53 -12.69 -6.57
CA LEU A 96 -25.45 -12.95 -7.67
C LEU A 96 -26.76 -13.51 -7.12
N THR A 97 -27.87 -12.87 -7.47
CA THR A 97 -29.22 -13.37 -7.19
C THR A 97 -29.73 -14.12 -8.42
N ILE A 98 -29.85 -15.45 -8.30
CA ILE A 98 -30.21 -16.35 -9.40
C ILE A 98 -31.56 -17.00 -9.14
N ARG A 99 -32.49 -16.90 -10.09
CA ARG A 99 -33.76 -17.62 -10.02
C ARG A 99 -33.57 -19.08 -10.44
N CYS A 100 -33.97 -20.00 -9.57
CA CYS A 100 -34.08 -21.42 -9.93
C CYS A 100 -35.30 -21.64 -10.83
N LEU A 101 -35.13 -22.25 -12.00
CA LEU A 101 -36.23 -22.49 -12.94
C LEU A 101 -37.18 -23.61 -12.51
N ASN A 102 -36.74 -24.50 -11.60
CA ASN A 102 -37.56 -25.62 -11.15
C ASN A 102 -38.51 -25.22 -10.01
N CYS A 103 -38.06 -24.41 -9.05
CA CYS A 103 -38.86 -24.05 -7.87
C CYS A 103 -39.10 -22.54 -7.69
N ASN A 104 -38.63 -21.71 -8.63
CA ASN A 104 -38.71 -20.24 -8.60
C ASN A 104 -38.05 -19.55 -7.39
N MET A 105 -37.35 -20.30 -6.53
CA MET A 105 -36.58 -19.75 -5.42
C MET A 105 -35.46 -18.84 -5.92
N LEU A 106 -35.27 -17.70 -5.27
CA LEU A 106 -34.14 -16.80 -5.49
C LEU A 106 -32.97 -17.24 -4.63
N ASN A 107 -31.82 -17.46 -5.26
CA ASN A 107 -30.61 -17.97 -4.64
C ASN A 107 -29.57 -16.86 -4.63
N ASN A 108 -29.06 -16.52 -3.46
CA ASN A 108 -27.96 -15.57 -3.33
C ASN A 108 -26.65 -16.33 -3.24
N ILE A 109 -25.84 -16.24 -4.28
CA ILE A 109 -24.55 -16.93 -4.37
C ILE A 109 -23.39 -15.93 -4.39
N LEU A 110 -22.22 -16.43 -3.98
CA LEU A 110 -20.97 -15.66 -3.92
C LEU A 110 -20.06 -16.09 -5.07
N THR A 111 -19.43 -15.14 -5.75
CA THR A 111 -18.44 -15.44 -6.80
C THR A 111 -17.06 -15.81 -6.26
N ASN A 112 -16.78 -15.46 -4.99
CA ASN A 112 -15.49 -15.67 -4.35
C ASN A 112 -15.70 -16.05 -2.88
N LYS A 113 -14.66 -16.63 -2.27
CA LYS A 113 -14.60 -16.83 -0.82
C LYS A 113 -14.64 -15.52 -0.07
N THR A 114 -15.09 -15.61 1.18
CA THR A 114 -15.20 -14.49 2.09
C THR A 114 -14.65 -14.83 3.47
N HIS A 115 -14.09 -13.83 4.14
CA HIS A 115 -13.78 -13.87 5.57
C HIS A 115 -14.53 -12.77 6.32
N TYR A 116 -14.47 -12.82 7.65
CA TYR A 116 -15.11 -11.85 8.54
C TYR A 116 -14.06 -11.02 9.25
N GLY A 117 -14.28 -9.71 9.27
CA GLY A 117 -13.56 -8.79 10.15
C GLY A 117 -14.19 -8.76 11.55
N THR A 118 -13.73 -7.82 12.38
CA THR A 118 -14.26 -7.64 13.73
C THR A 118 -15.71 -7.13 13.76
N LYS A 119 -16.09 -6.31 12.78
CA LYS A 119 -17.46 -5.78 12.61
C LYS A 119 -17.78 -5.60 11.12
N GLY A 120 -19.04 -5.86 10.77
CA GLY A 120 -19.60 -5.58 9.46
C GLY A 120 -19.87 -6.84 8.61
N PRO A 121 -20.24 -6.64 7.34
CA PRO A 121 -20.57 -7.74 6.44
C PRO A 121 -19.33 -8.59 6.11
N ALA A 122 -19.58 -9.79 5.57
CA ALA A 122 -18.56 -10.63 4.98
C ALA A 122 -17.74 -9.83 3.94
N ILE A 123 -16.44 -10.12 3.90
CA ILE A 123 -15.48 -9.46 3.02
C ILE A 123 -15.02 -10.48 2.00
N PHE A 124 -15.11 -10.15 0.71
CA PHE A 124 -14.50 -10.98 -0.33
C PHE A 124 -12.96 -10.99 -0.25
N ASP A 125 -12.38 -12.19 -0.20
CA ASP A 125 -10.93 -12.41 -0.10
C ASP A 125 -10.17 -11.78 -1.27
N ILE A 126 -10.79 -11.72 -2.45
CA ILE A 126 -10.20 -11.10 -3.64
C ILE A 126 -9.87 -9.62 -3.42
N ASN A 127 -10.63 -8.91 -2.59
CA ASN A 127 -10.33 -7.51 -2.27
C ASN A 127 -9.08 -7.40 -1.39
N THR A 128 -8.92 -8.32 -0.44
CA THR A 128 -7.73 -8.39 0.41
C THR A 128 -6.50 -8.78 -0.40
N LYS A 129 -6.64 -9.74 -1.34
CA LYS A 129 -5.59 -10.10 -2.29
C LYS A 129 -5.22 -8.96 -3.23
N ALA A 130 -6.19 -8.18 -3.71
CA ALA A 130 -5.93 -7.00 -4.52
C ALA A 130 -5.11 -5.95 -3.76
N ALA A 131 -5.38 -5.76 -2.46
CA ALA A 131 -4.57 -4.87 -1.62
C ALA A 131 -3.12 -5.37 -1.44
N ILE A 132 -2.91 -6.68 -1.29
CA ILE A 132 -1.55 -7.27 -1.28
C ILE A 132 -0.86 -6.99 -2.62
N GLY A 133 -1.53 -7.31 -3.73
CA GLY A 133 -0.97 -7.07 -5.08
C GLY A 133 -0.66 -5.60 -5.36
N MET A 134 -1.46 -4.67 -4.82
CA MET A 134 -1.15 -3.24 -4.89
C MET A 134 0.15 -2.88 -4.18
N ILE A 135 0.36 -3.41 -2.97
CA ILE A 135 1.59 -3.17 -2.19
C ILE A 135 2.79 -3.75 -2.92
N GLU A 136 2.70 -5.00 -3.39
CA GLU A 136 3.80 -5.67 -4.11
C GLU A 136 4.16 -4.97 -5.43
N ALA A 137 3.16 -4.48 -6.17
CA ALA A 137 3.38 -3.75 -7.40
C ALA A 137 3.77 -2.27 -7.18
N GLY A 138 3.74 -1.78 -5.94
CA GLY A 138 4.02 -0.37 -5.64
C GLY A 138 3.02 0.60 -6.26
N ILE A 139 1.75 0.19 -6.38
CA ILE A 139 0.69 0.98 -7.03
C ILE A 139 -0.43 1.39 -6.06
N GLY A 140 -1.05 2.54 -6.32
CA GLY A 140 -2.22 3.01 -5.59
C GLY A 140 -3.56 2.55 -6.19
N PRO A 141 -4.68 2.76 -5.47
CA PRO A 141 -6.03 2.40 -5.94
C PRO A 141 -6.35 2.89 -7.35
N ARG A 142 -5.91 4.11 -7.69
CA ARG A 142 -6.13 4.72 -9.01
C ARG A 142 -5.44 3.94 -10.13
N GLN A 143 -4.20 3.50 -9.89
CA GLN A 143 -3.44 2.73 -10.89
C GLN A 143 -4.02 1.33 -11.05
N LEU A 144 -4.42 0.68 -9.95
CA LEU A 144 -5.13 -0.60 -10.00
C LEU A 144 -6.43 -0.48 -10.80
N ASN A 145 -7.26 0.53 -10.49
CA ASN A 145 -8.53 0.73 -11.20
C ASN A 145 -8.32 1.02 -12.68
N LYS A 146 -7.32 1.83 -13.05
CA LYS A 146 -6.97 2.02 -14.48
C LYS A 146 -6.64 0.69 -15.18
N PHE A 147 -5.88 -0.18 -14.52
CA PHE A 147 -5.50 -1.48 -15.06
C PHE A 147 -6.73 -2.40 -15.27
N VAL A 148 -7.55 -2.58 -14.24
CA VAL A 148 -8.74 -3.46 -14.31
C VAL A 148 -9.83 -2.91 -15.23
N THR A 149 -10.00 -1.58 -15.30
CA THR A 149 -10.90 -0.94 -16.27
C THR A 149 -10.46 -1.22 -17.69
N ALA A 150 -9.16 -1.18 -18.00
CA ALA A 150 -8.64 -1.55 -19.32
C ALA A 150 -8.92 -3.03 -19.68
N LEU A 151 -9.09 -3.90 -18.68
CA LEU A 151 -9.49 -5.29 -18.86
C LEU A 151 -11.02 -5.49 -18.95
N GLY A 152 -11.81 -4.43 -18.80
CA GLY A 152 -13.28 -4.50 -18.74
C GLY A 152 -13.81 -5.08 -17.42
N ILE A 153 -13.04 -4.97 -16.33
CA ILE A 153 -13.42 -5.45 -14.99
C ILE A 153 -13.82 -4.24 -14.14
N PRO A 154 -14.96 -4.28 -13.41
CA PRO A 154 -15.33 -3.24 -12.47
C PRO A 154 -14.26 -3.01 -11.39
N GLY A 155 -13.95 -1.74 -11.14
CA GLY A 155 -12.98 -1.35 -10.13
C GLY A 155 -13.50 -1.45 -8.69
N ALA A 156 -12.59 -1.35 -7.73
CA ALA A 156 -12.93 -1.25 -6.31
C ALA A 156 -12.71 0.18 -5.81
N THR A 157 -13.55 0.65 -4.89
CA THR A 157 -13.39 2.02 -4.35
C THR A 157 -12.09 2.13 -3.54
N ALA A 158 -11.47 3.31 -3.57
CA ALA A 158 -10.25 3.58 -2.80
C ALA A 158 -10.48 3.31 -1.31
N LYS A 159 -11.66 3.66 -0.79
CA LYS A 159 -12.08 3.36 0.59
C LYS A 159 -12.04 1.86 0.91
N THR A 160 -12.59 1.02 0.03
CA THR A 160 -12.56 -0.44 0.20
C THR A 160 -11.13 -0.95 0.19
N LEU A 161 -10.34 -0.58 -0.81
CA LEU A 161 -8.94 -1.02 -0.95
C LEU A 161 -8.07 -0.57 0.24
N LYS A 162 -8.17 0.69 0.67
CA LYS A 162 -7.47 1.18 1.87
C LYS A 162 -7.90 0.47 3.16
N LYS A 163 -9.18 0.10 3.27
CA LYS A 163 -9.64 -0.72 4.41
C LYS A 163 -9.05 -2.13 4.36
N ARG A 164 -8.76 -2.67 3.18
CA ARG A 164 -8.11 -3.98 3.01
C ARG A 164 -6.60 -3.89 3.27
N GLU A 165 -5.94 -2.83 2.80
CA GLU A 165 -4.52 -2.56 3.11
C GLU A 165 -4.27 -2.51 4.63
N ARG A 166 -5.15 -1.85 5.40
CA ARG A 166 -5.01 -1.78 6.87
C ARG A 166 -5.20 -3.13 7.55
N GLU A 167 -6.04 -4.00 7.00
CA GLU A 167 -6.30 -5.33 7.54
C GLU A 167 -5.05 -6.23 7.43
N ILE A 168 -4.34 -6.13 6.30
CA ILE A 168 -3.12 -6.92 6.05
C ILE A 168 -1.86 -6.31 6.69
N GLN A 169 -1.91 -5.06 7.15
CA GLN A 169 -0.74 -4.33 7.65
C GLN A 169 -0.03 -5.07 8.78
N LYS A 170 -0.77 -5.54 9.80
CA LYS A 170 -0.17 -6.24 10.95
C LYS A 170 0.44 -7.59 10.54
N PRO A 171 -0.29 -8.50 9.87
CA PRO A 171 0.30 -9.76 9.37
C PRO A 171 1.53 -9.51 8.48
N LEU A 172 1.48 -8.52 7.59
CA LEU A 172 2.60 -8.20 6.70
C LEU A 172 3.82 -7.70 7.49
N SER A 173 3.60 -6.87 8.53
CA SER A 173 4.67 -6.42 9.41
C SER A 173 5.31 -7.58 10.20
N GLU A 174 4.52 -8.56 10.62
CA GLU A 174 5.03 -9.75 11.32
C GLU A 174 5.89 -10.60 10.39
N ILE A 175 5.43 -10.84 9.16
CA ILE A 175 6.18 -11.56 8.13
C ILE A 175 7.51 -10.85 7.82
N ALA A 176 7.48 -9.53 7.67
CA ALA A 176 8.69 -8.74 7.42
C ALA A 176 9.70 -8.84 8.58
N LYS A 177 9.24 -8.81 9.84
CA LYS A 177 10.10 -8.99 11.02
C LYS A 177 10.69 -10.40 11.07
N THR A 178 9.91 -11.44 10.82
CA THR A 178 10.42 -12.82 10.75
C THR A 178 11.47 -12.98 9.66
N SER A 179 11.25 -12.36 8.49
CA SER A 179 12.24 -12.35 7.41
C SER A 179 13.56 -11.69 7.84
N CYS A 180 13.50 -10.63 8.64
CA CYS A 180 14.68 -9.95 9.16
C CYS A 180 15.46 -10.81 10.17
N VAL A 181 14.75 -11.54 11.04
CA VAL A 181 15.37 -12.49 11.97
C VAL A 181 16.11 -13.60 11.21
N ASN A 182 15.48 -14.15 10.17
CA ASN A 182 16.14 -15.17 9.33
C ASN A 182 17.36 -14.59 8.61
N ALA A 183 17.26 -13.39 8.06
CA ALA A 183 18.38 -12.69 7.43
C ALA A 183 19.54 -12.42 8.40
N LEU A 184 19.24 -12.08 9.65
CA LEU A 184 20.24 -11.89 10.70
C LEU A 184 20.97 -13.19 11.03
N GLN A 185 20.24 -14.30 11.15
CA GLN A 185 20.84 -15.61 11.39
C GLN A 185 21.80 -16.01 10.25
N GLU A 186 21.38 -15.82 9.00
CA GLU A 186 22.25 -16.08 7.84
C GLU A 186 23.49 -15.18 7.81
N GLU A 187 23.35 -13.91 8.21
CA GLU A 187 24.48 -12.97 8.30
C GLU A 187 25.49 -13.42 9.37
N ILE A 188 25.00 -13.89 10.51
CA ILE A 188 25.83 -14.45 11.59
C ILE A 188 26.61 -15.67 11.09
N GLU A 189 25.93 -16.62 10.44
CA GLU A 189 26.54 -17.84 9.93
C GLU A 189 27.64 -17.54 8.91
N LYS A 190 27.36 -16.70 7.91
CA LYS A 190 28.37 -16.28 6.92
C LYS A 190 29.55 -15.55 7.55
N THR A 191 29.30 -14.74 8.57
CA THR A 191 30.38 -14.02 9.26
C THR A 191 31.27 -14.99 10.04
N ARG A 192 30.71 -16.03 10.66
CA ARG A 192 31.49 -17.09 11.32
C ARG A 192 32.35 -17.87 10.34
N GLU A 193 31.79 -18.26 9.20
CA GLU A 193 32.51 -18.96 8.13
C GLU A 193 33.72 -18.14 7.64
N GLN A 194 33.55 -16.83 7.42
CA GLN A 194 34.64 -15.95 6.99
C GLN A 194 35.74 -15.78 8.04
N LEU A 195 35.39 -15.78 9.32
CA LEU A 195 36.33 -15.60 10.42
C LEU A 195 37.03 -16.92 10.83
N ASN A 196 36.63 -18.06 10.28
CA ASN A 196 37.06 -19.40 10.71
C ASN A 196 36.93 -19.60 12.23
N VAL A 197 35.91 -19.00 12.85
CA VAL A 197 35.66 -19.12 14.29
C VAL A 197 34.69 -20.26 14.51
N GLU A 198 35.18 -21.37 15.08
CA GLU A 198 34.32 -22.43 15.58
C GLU A 198 33.52 -21.93 16.79
N THR A 199 32.26 -22.35 16.89
CA THR A 199 31.35 -21.95 17.97
C THR A 199 31.90 -22.44 19.30
N THR A 200 32.60 -21.58 20.04
CA THR A 200 33.23 -21.99 21.30
C THR A 200 32.23 -22.19 22.41
N ASN A 201 31.01 -21.61 22.34
CA ASN A 201 29.96 -21.79 23.36
C ASN A 201 28.51 -21.54 22.88
N GLY A 202 28.20 -21.64 21.58
CA GLY A 202 26.82 -21.52 21.06
C GLY A 202 26.13 -20.14 21.22
N THR A 203 26.72 -19.23 22.01
CA THR A 203 26.14 -17.94 22.40
C THR A 203 26.90 -16.72 21.88
N ASP A 204 28.15 -16.88 21.46
CA ASP A 204 28.98 -15.75 21.02
C ASP A 204 28.60 -15.32 19.58
N ILE A 205 28.08 -14.12 19.43
CA ILE A 205 27.70 -13.53 18.14
C ILE A 205 28.92 -12.77 17.60
N PRO A 206 29.45 -13.13 16.41
CA PRO A 206 30.58 -12.41 15.85
C PRO A 206 30.22 -10.96 15.57
N LYS A 207 31.21 -10.07 15.60
CA LYS A 207 31.02 -8.67 15.20
C LYS A 207 30.51 -8.61 13.75
N LEU A 208 29.26 -8.18 13.59
CA LEU A 208 28.63 -8.03 12.29
C LEU A 208 29.00 -6.67 11.68
N THR A 209 29.22 -6.65 10.38
CA THR A 209 29.33 -5.41 9.61
C THR A 209 28.01 -5.18 8.89
N ALA A 210 27.44 -3.99 9.03
CA ALA A 210 26.20 -3.63 8.37
C ALA A 210 26.22 -2.20 7.84
N LYS A 211 25.35 -1.94 6.86
CA LYS A 211 25.09 -0.60 6.32
C LYS A 211 23.73 -0.12 6.80
N TYR A 212 23.59 1.19 6.95
CA TYR A 212 22.32 1.83 7.26
C TYR A 212 21.94 2.78 6.14
N ASP A 213 20.66 2.77 5.77
CA ASP A 213 20.07 3.74 4.86
C ASP A 213 18.63 4.06 5.27
N MET A 214 18.15 5.25 4.92
CA MET A 214 16.77 5.66 5.18
C MET A 214 16.08 6.17 3.91
N CYS A 215 14.93 5.59 3.63
CA CYS A 215 14.06 6.00 2.53
C CYS A 215 12.94 6.92 3.03
N TRP A 216 12.61 7.94 2.22
CA TRP A 216 11.58 8.93 2.53
C TRP A 216 10.35 8.77 1.64
N GLN A 217 9.16 8.81 2.23
CA GLN A 217 7.90 8.63 1.51
C GLN A 217 7.39 9.90 0.80
N LYS A 218 8.22 10.96 0.75
CA LYS A 218 7.97 12.16 -0.03
C LYS A 218 8.83 12.11 -1.29
N ARG A 219 8.21 12.29 -2.46
CA ARG A 219 8.95 12.45 -3.72
C ARG A 219 9.87 13.66 -3.62
N GLY A 220 11.15 13.48 -3.94
CA GLY A 220 12.13 14.56 -3.96
C GLY A 220 11.76 15.61 -5.02
N SER A 221 11.45 16.83 -4.58
CA SER A 221 11.25 17.99 -5.46
C SER A 221 12.52 18.84 -5.63
N GLY A 222 13.62 18.47 -4.96
CA GLY A 222 14.84 19.26 -4.86
C GLY A 222 14.71 20.55 -4.02
N ARG A 223 13.51 20.85 -3.50
CA ARG A 223 13.21 22.08 -2.74
C ARG A 223 12.76 21.82 -1.30
N SER A 224 12.49 20.56 -0.95
CA SER A 224 12.14 20.18 0.40
C SER A 224 12.88 18.91 0.81
N TYR A 225 13.58 18.97 1.94
CA TYR A 225 14.38 17.88 2.50
C TYR A 225 13.76 17.33 3.80
N SER A 226 12.44 17.25 3.83
CA SER A 226 11.69 16.72 4.97
C SER A 226 10.48 15.94 4.47
N SER A 227 10.21 14.82 5.12
CA SER A 227 9.05 13.98 4.88
C SER A 227 8.39 13.67 6.22
N HIS A 228 7.06 13.51 6.20
CA HIS A 228 6.29 13.15 7.39
C HIS A 228 6.49 11.70 7.82
N SER A 229 7.04 10.87 6.93
CA SER A 229 7.42 9.52 7.24
C SER A 229 8.63 9.05 6.43
N GLY A 230 9.33 8.08 7.00
CA GLY A 230 10.41 7.38 6.35
C GLY A 230 10.63 5.99 6.96
N VAL A 231 11.43 5.18 6.28
CA VAL A 231 11.79 3.83 6.70
C VAL A 231 13.30 3.73 6.74
N GLY A 232 13.86 3.50 7.91
CA GLY A 232 15.27 3.16 8.09
C GLY A 232 15.46 1.65 8.04
N SER A 233 16.53 1.21 7.39
CA SER A 233 16.87 -0.21 7.24
C SER A 233 18.34 -0.44 7.52
N VAL A 234 18.66 -1.55 8.20
CA VAL A 234 20.01 -2.06 8.39
C VAL A 234 20.21 -3.25 7.47
N ILE A 235 21.29 -3.24 6.68
CA ILE A 235 21.58 -4.22 5.63
C ILE A 235 22.90 -4.92 5.96
N GLY A 236 22.90 -6.25 6.01
CA GLY A 236 24.09 -7.05 6.28
C GLY A 236 25.11 -6.93 5.16
N GLN A 237 26.39 -6.80 5.52
CA GLN A 237 27.49 -6.66 4.56
C GLN A 237 27.68 -7.94 3.74
N ASN A 238 27.52 -9.11 4.36
CA ASN A 238 27.83 -10.41 3.75
C ASN A 238 26.66 -11.01 2.98
N THR A 239 25.44 -10.84 3.47
CA THR A 239 24.21 -11.34 2.82
C THR A 239 23.58 -10.33 1.87
N GLY A 240 23.78 -9.03 2.09
CA GLY A 240 23.02 -7.98 1.41
C GLY A 240 21.53 -7.95 1.78
N LYS A 241 21.12 -8.67 2.83
CA LYS A 241 19.73 -8.76 3.28
C LYS A 241 19.44 -7.73 4.38
N VAL A 242 18.17 -7.33 4.50
CA VAL A 242 17.71 -6.44 5.56
C VAL A 242 17.68 -7.20 6.88
N LEU A 243 18.50 -6.78 7.83
CA LEU A 243 18.62 -7.38 9.17
C LEU A 243 17.62 -6.81 10.15
N ASN A 244 17.26 -5.54 9.98
CA ASN A 244 16.29 -4.83 10.80
C ASN A 244 15.76 -3.60 10.05
N PHE A 245 14.54 -3.17 10.35
CA PHE A 245 13.96 -1.95 9.80
C PHE A 245 13.03 -1.26 10.80
N LYS A 246 12.88 0.05 10.66
CA LYS A 246 11.95 0.84 11.46
C LYS A 246 11.28 1.91 10.62
N VAL A 247 9.96 1.97 10.73
CA VAL A 247 9.16 3.06 10.18
C VAL A 247 9.11 4.18 11.20
N CYS A 248 9.44 5.40 10.78
CA CYS A 248 9.35 6.61 11.58
C CYS A 248 8.32 7.55 10.94
N SER A 249 7.39 8.09 11.73
CA SER A 249 6.34 9.00 11.26
C SER A 249 6.01 10.06 12.30
N ASP A 250 5.96 11.34 11.90
CA ASP A 250 5.48 12.46 12.73
C ASP A 250 4.00 12.79 12.51
N HIS A 251 3.37 12.10 11.54
CA HIS A 251 2.06 12.45 11.05
C HIS A 251 1.06 11.32 11.29
N CYS A 252 -0.10 11.72 11.82
CA CYS A 252 -1.30 10.91 11.83
C CYS A 252 -2.49 11.83 11.58
N ARG A 253 -3.26 11.57 10.52
CA ARG A 253 -4.42 12.40 10.14
C ARG A 253 -5.50 12.45 11.22
N ILE A 254 -5.71 11.35 11.94
CA ILE A 254 -6.70 11.27 13.03
C ILE A 254 -6.26 12.14 14.21
N CYS A 255 -5.01 12.01 14.65
CA CYS A 255 -4.43 12.86 15.70
C CYS A 255 -4.42 14.34 15.31
N LEU A 256 -4.03 14.66 14.08
CA LEU A 256 -3.99 16.04 13.59
C LEU A 256 -5.38 16.68 13.62
N LYS A 257 -6.39 15.96 13.12
CA LYS A 257 -7.78 16.44 13.12
C LYS A 257 -8.31 16.66 14.54
N ALA A 258 -8.02 15.73 15.46
CA ALA A 258 -8.44 15.85 16.85
C ALA A 258 -7.82 17.07 17.55
N SER A 259 -6.51 17.27 17.34
CA SER A 259 -5.78 18.43 17.85
C SER A 259 -6.32 19.76 17.30
N GLN A 260 -6.62 19.83 15.99
CA GLN A 260 -7.21 21.02 15.37
C GLN A 260 -8.59 21.37 15.93
N LEU A 261 -9.35 20.35 16.38
CA LEU A 261 -10.67 20.53 16.97
C LEU A 261 -10.63 20.69 18.51
N GLY A 262 -9.46 20.65 19.13
CA GLY A 262 -9.32 20.68 20.59
C GLY A 262 -9.96 19.48 21.29
N LYS A 263 -10.00 18.31 20.64
CA LYS A 263 -10.61 17.08 21.15
C LYS A 263 -9.58 15.97 21.25
N GLU A 264 -9.87 14.99 22.11
CA GLU A 264 -9.13 13.73 22.13
C GLU A 264 -9.35 12.94 20.83
N PRO A 265 -8.31 12.29 20.29
CA PRO A 265 -8.45 11.49 19.09
C PRO A 265 -9.33 10.27 19.35
N GLU A 266 -10.17 9.95 18.37
CA GLU A 266 -10.89 8.67 18.36
C GLU A 266 -9.91 7.50 18.46
N ASN A 267 -10.34 6.40 19.08
CA ASN A 267 -9.52 5.21 19.23
C ASN A 267 -9.09 4.67 17.85
N HIS A 268 -7.79 4.61 17.59
CA HIS A 268 -7.23 4.15 16.33
C HIS A 268 -5.81 3.59 16.51
N GLU A 269 -5.36 2.80 15.54
CA GLU A 269 -3.99 2.30 15.50
C GLU A 269 -3.04 3.38 14.96
N CYS A 270 -2.57 4.24 15.87
CA CYS A 270 -1.72 5.37 15.53
C CYS A 270 -0.34 4.91 15.07
N GLN A 271 0.05 5.31 13.86
CA GLN A 271 1.39 5.05 13.31
C GLN A 271 2.39 6.19 13.59
N LYS A 272 1.94 7.28 14.21
CA LYS A 272 2.82 8.39 14.61
C LYS A 272 3.64 7.95 15.81
N ASN A 273 4.96 7.93 15.64
CA ASN A 273 5.93 7.55 16.67
C ASN A 273 7.06 8.59 16.83
N TRP A 274 6.97 9.72 16.12
CA TRP A 274 7.92 10.83 16.20
C TRP A 274 7.22 12.14 16.52
N ASN A 275 7.84 12.96 17.36
CA ASN A 275 7.30 14.26 17.79
C ASN A 275 8.31 15.41 17.66
N LYS A 276 9.47 15.17 17.05
CA LYS A 276 10.50 16.19 16.80
C LYS A 276 10.55 16.55 15.31
N SER A 277 11.55 17.33 14.92
CA SER A 277 11.78 17.71 13.53
C SER A 277 11.94 16.48 12.62
N PRO A 278 11.29 16.44 11.45
CA PRO A 278 11.51 15.41 10.43
C PRO A 278 12.98 15.19 10.09
N LYS A 279 13.79 16.24 10.09
CA LYS A 279 15.22 16.18 9.75
C LYS A 279 16.03 15.31 10.73
N ALA A 280 15.53 15.09 11.93
CA ALA A 280 16.19 14.28 12.94
C ALA A 280 15.70 12.82 12.95
N MET A 281 14.70 12.45 12.14
CA MET A 281 14.19 11.08 12.09
C MET A 281 15.28 10.08 11.65
N GLU A 282 16.14 10.46 10.72
CA GLU A 282 17.21 9.58 10.20
C GLU A 282 18.22 9.20 11.28
N ALA A 283 18.85 10.19 11.91
CA ALA A 283 19.80 9.94 12.99
C ALA A 283 19.15 9.18 14.17
N HIS A 284 17.90 9.51 14.52
CA HIS A 284 17.18 8.81 15.57
C HIS A 284 16.90 7.34 15.22
N THR A 285 16.37 7.10 14.02
CA THR A 285 16.01 5.76 13.56
C THR A 285 17.25 4.88 13.43
N GLY A 286 18.35 5.42 12.92
CA GLY A 286 19.64 4.71 12.86
C GLY A 286 20.15 4.32 14.24
N ALA A 287 20.14 5.25 15.21
CA ALA A 287 20.58 4.97 16.58
C ALA A 287 19.73 3.88 17.26
N GLU A 288 18.41 3.88 17.05
CA GLU A 288 17.54 2.85 17.62
C GLU A 288 17.73 1.47 16.98
N LEU A 289 17.91 1.43 15.65
CA LEU A 289 18.13 0.15 14.95
C LEU A 289 19.45 -0.50 15.34
N LEU A 290 20.50 0.30 15.57
CA LEU A 290 21.79 -0.19 16.05
C LEU A 290 21.71 -0.73 17.48
N LYS A 291 21.03 -0.03 18.39
CA LYS A 291 20.80 -0.52 19.76
C LYS A 291 20.10 -1.87 19.79
N ILE A 292 19.09 -2.07 18.95
CA ILE A 292 18.38 -3.37 18.90
C ILE A 292 19.30 -4.50 18.44
N LEU A 293 20.30 -4.22 17.58
CA LEU A 293 21.28 -5.22 17.16
C LEU A 293 22.32 -5.49 18.26
N GLU A 294 22.72 -4.46 19.01
CA GLU A 294 23.57 -4.60 20.21
C GLU A 294 22.85 -5.42 21.29
N ASP A 295 21.57 -5.14 21.54
CA ASP A 295 20.72 -5.86 22.49
C ASP A 295 20.50 -7.33 22.09
N ILE A 296 20.45 -7.66 20.79
CA ILE A 296 20.44 -9.07 20.33
C ILE A 296 21.78 -9.77 20.60
N GLY A 297 22.88 -9.00 20.64
CA GLY A 297 24.20 -9.46 21.08
C GLY A 297 24.34 -9.61 22.60
N GLU A 298 23.60 -8.82 23.39
CA GLU A 298 23.73 -8.78 24.86
C GLU A 298 22.61 -9.53 25.62
N HIS A 299 21.42 -9.72 25.03
CA HIS A 299 20.28 -10.40 25.65
C HIS A 299 20.09 -11.82 25.11
N LYS A 300 21.07 -12.69 25.37
CA LYS A 300 20.84 -14.13 25.63
C LYS A 300 21.79 -14.65 26.70
#